data_AF-E8U7G5-F1
#
_entry.id   AF-E8U7G5-F1
#
_cell.length_a   1.000
_cell.length_b   1.000
_cell.length_c   1.000
_cell.angle_alpha   90.00
_cell.angle_beta   90.00
_cell.angle_gamma   90.00
#
_symmetry.space_group_name_H-M   'P 1'
#
loop_
_entity.id
_entity.type
_entity.pdbx_description
1 polymer ?
#
loop_
_entity_poly.entity_id
_entity_poly.type
_entity_poly.pdbx_seq_one_letter_code
_entity_poly.pdbx_strand_id
1 'polypeptide(L)'
;MPHQGWIHMFNFEPCLELLAQVGETELDDGARAAFVDGLNGTIIGEQAFFERPLGKLTVAVARGDDNKVHLRVDAPHGFGRAVEAVTRACATYRLEDY
;
A
#
# COMPACT_ATOMS: atom_id res chain seq x y z
N MET A 1 0.36 5.91 14.42
CA MET A 1 0.07 7.02 13.50
C MET A 1 0.05 6.42 12.10
N PRO A 2 -0.96 6.71 11.27
CA PRO A 2 -1.00 6.21 9.91
C PRO A 2 0.20 6.75 9.12
N HIS A 3 0.93 5.85 8.47
CA HIS A 3 1.97 6.20 7.51
C HIS A 3 1.31 6.33 6.14
N GLN A 4 1.45 7.46 5.47
CA GLN A 4 0.73 7.70 4.21
C GLN A 4 1.61 8.37 3.18
N GLY A 5 1.33 8.09 1.91
CA GLY A 5 2.07 8.65 0.80
C GLY A 5 1.38 8.43 -0.54
N TRP A 6 1.72 9.29 -1.48
CA TRP A 6 1.35 9.14 -2.88
C TRP A 6 2.41 8.31 -3.59
N ILE A 7 1.98 7.24 -4.24
CA ILE A 7 2.86 6.37 -5.02
C ILE A 7 2.37 6.33 -6.46
N HIS A 8 3.27 6.08 -7.41
CA HIS A 8 2.84 5.84 -8.78
C HIS A 8 2.16 4.47 -8.90
N MET A 9 1.20 4.35 -9.81
CA MET A 9 0.45 3.11 -10.06
C MET A 9 1.37 1.93 -10.35
N PHE A 10 2.47 2.13 -11.07
CA PHE A 10 3.44 1.06 -11.38
C PHE A 10 4.18 0.53 -10.14
N ASN A 11 4.22 1.28 -9.04
CA ASN A 11 4.80 0.83 -7.78
C ASN A 11 3.78 0.13 -6.88
N PHE A 12 2.51 0.05 -7.27
CA PHE A 12 1.43 -0.40 -6.39
C PHE A 12 1.68 -1.81 -5.84
N GLU A 13 1.87 -2.78 -6.73
CA GLU A 13 2.10 -4.18 -6.33
C GLU A 13 3.44 -4.38 -5.63
N PRO A 14 4.59 -3.89 -6.14
CA PRO A 14 5.87 -4.00 -5.42
C PRO A 14 5.83 -3.39 -4.01
N CYS A 15 5.08 -2.30 -3.82
CA CYS A 15 4.89 -1.71 -2.50
C CYS A 15 4.09 -2.60 -1.56
N LEU A 16 3.04 -3.27 -2.06
CA LEU A 16 2.28 -4.22 -1.27
C LEU A 16 3.15 -5.41 -0.86
N GLU A 17 4.04 -5.88 -1.73
CA GLU A 17 4.95 -6.99 -1.43
C GLU A 17 5.96 -6.62 -0.33
N LEU A 18 6.58 -5.44 -0.43
CA LEU A 18 7.48 -4.95 0.63
C LEU A 18 6.75 -4.74 1.96
N LEU A 19 5.52 -4.22 1.92
CA LEU A 19 4.70 -4.05 3.11
C LEU A 19 4.24 -5.38 3.69
N ALA A 20 3.96 -6.39 2.87
CA ALA A 20 3.65 -7.74 3.32
C ALA A 20 4.81 -8.30 4.14
N GLN A 21 6.04 -8.19 3.63
CA GLN A 21 7.25 -8.61 4.36
C GLN A 21 7.40 -7.87 5.69
N VAL A 22 7.19 -6.55 5.71
CA VAL A 22 7.19 -5.76 6.96
C VAL A 22 6.08 -6.22 7.90
N GLY A 23 4.91 -6.57 7.37
CA GLY A 23 3.77 -7.11 8.10
C GLY A 23 3.91 -8.57 8.53
N GLU A 24 5.08 -9.19 8.32
CA GLU A 24 5.36 -10.59 8.63
C GLU A 24 4.40 -11.55 7.90
N THR A 25 4.06 -11.25 6.65
CA THR A 25 3.22 -12.08 5.78
C THR A 25 3.75 -12.11 4.35
N GLU A 26 3.21 -13.01 3.54
CA GLU A 26 3.37 -12.99 2.08
C GLU A 26 2.14 -12.34 1.43
N LEU A 27 2.34 -11.74 0.26
CA LEU A 27 1.25 -11.26 -0.59
C LEU A 27 0.88 -12.38 -1.57
N ASP A 28 -0.10 -13.21 -1.21
CA ASP A 28 -0.62 -14.23 -2.11
C ASP A 28 -1.46 -13.62 -3.25
N ASP A 29 -1.71 -14.41 -4.30
CA ASP A 29 -2.45 -13.97 -5.48
C ASP A 29 -3.88 -13.49 -5.15
N GLY A 30 -4.53 -14.06 -4.13
CA GLY A 30 -5.86 -13.67 -3.70
C GLY A 30 -5.86 -12.31 -2.99
N ALA A 31 -4.88 -12.06 -2.12
CA ALA A 31 -4.65 -10.78 -1.49
C ALA A 31 -4.28 -9.71 -2.52
N ARG A 32 -3.38 -10.03 -3.46
CA ARG A 32 -3.00 -9.15 -4.58
C ARG A 32 -4.23 -8.74 -5.40
N ALA A 33 -5.02 -9.72 -5.85
CA ALA A 33 -6.25 -9.46 -6.61
C ALA A 33 -7.24 -8.59 -5.82
N ALA A 34 -7.44 -8.87 -4.53
CA ALA A 34 -8.34 -8.09 -3.69
C ALA A 34 -7.93 -6.61 -3.58
N PHE A 35 -6.63 -6.32 -3.46
CA PHE A 35 -6.14 -4.94 -3.43
C PHE A 35 -6.29 -4.24 -4.79
N VAL A 36 -6.03 -4.94 -5.90
CA VAL A 36 -6.20 -4.39 -7.26
C VAL A 36 -7.68 -4.08 -7.54
N ASP A 37 -8.58 -5.01 -7.23
CA ASP A 37 -10.02 -4.82 -7.39
C ASP A 37 -10.54 -3.69 -6.49
N GLY A 38 -10.11 -3.68 -5.23
CA GLY A 38 -10.42 -2.61 -4.29
C GLY A 38 -9.93 -1.24 -4.75
N LEU A 39 -8.72 -1.16 -5.32
CA LEU A 39 -8.20 0.08 -5.89
C LEU A 39 -9.03 0.54 -7.10
N ASN A 40 -9.42 -0.37 -7.99
CA ASN A 40 -10.27 -0.03 -9.13
C ASN A 40 -11.67 0.45 -8.73
N GLY A 41 -12.16 0.02 -7.56
CA GLY A 41 -13.43 0.44 -6.98
C GLY A 41 -13.36 1.69 -6.10
N THR A 42 -12.20 2.37 -6.03
CA THR A 42 -12.00 3.56 -5.18
C THR A 42 -11.46 4.76 -5.97
N ILE A 43 -12.00 5.94 -5.69
CA ILE A 43 -11.54 7.25 -6.17
C ILE A 43 -11.48 8.19 -4.97
N ILE A 44 -10.34 8.80 -4.73
CA ILE A 44 -10.16 9.68 -3.58
C ILE A 44 -11.08 10.91 -3.66
N GLY A 45 -11.74 11.25 -2.55
CA GLY A 45 -12.69 12.36 -2.49
C GLY A 45 -14.12 12.01 -2.94
N GLU A 46 -14.29 10.94 -3.72
CA GLU A 46 -15.60 10.43 -4.12
C GLU A 46 -16.01 9.18 -3.33
N GLN A 47 -15.04 8.33 -3.00
CA GLN A 47 -15.23 7.06 -2.31
C GLN A 47 -14.32 6.95 -1.09
N ALA A 48 -14.67 6.04 -0.17
CA ALA A 48 -13.80 5.69 0.94
C ALA A 48 -12.57 4.90 0.44
N PHE A 49 -11.52 4.87 1.25
CA PHE A 49 -10.39 3.96 1.00
C PHE A 49 -10.87 2.52 1.04
N PHE A 50 -10.28 1.68 0.19
CA PHE A 50 -10.39 0.23 0.33
C PHE A 50 -9.35 -0.22 1.36
N GLU A 51 -9.81 -0.75 2.49
CA GLU A 51 -8.96 -1.09 3.62
C GLU A 51 -9.02 -2.59 3.91
N ARG A 52 -7.84 -3.21 4.00
CA ARG A 52 -7.68 -4.64 4.30
C ARG A 52 -6.48 -4.90 5.20
N PRO A 53 -6.54 -5.95 6.03
CA PRO A 53 -5.35 -6.46 6.71
C PRO A 53 -4.30 -6.95 5.71
N LEU A 54 -3.03 -6.74 6.04
CA LEU A 54 -1.86 -7.29 5.36
C LEU A 54 -0.87 -7.76 6.44
N GLY A 55 -1.08 -8.99 6.92
CA GLY A 55 -0.34 -9.54 8.06
C GLY A 55 -0.67 -8.75 9.33
N LYS A 56 0.36 -8.22 9.99
CA LYS A 56 0.21 -7.35 11.17
C LYS A 56 -0.12 -5.90 10.85
N LEU A 57 -0.15 -5.52 9.57
CA LEU A 57 -0.48 -4.16 9.13
C LEU A 57 -1.95 -4.11 8.68
N THR A 58 -2.49 -2.89 8.67
CA THR A 58 -3.71 -2.58 7.93
C THR A 58 -3.36 -1.60 6.83
N VAL A 59 -3.67 -1.95 5.59
CA VAL A 59 -3.35 -1.13 4.41
C VAL A 59 -4.65 -0.63 3.80
N ALA A 60 -4.72 0.68 3.58
CA ALA A 60 -5.81 1.35 2.91
C ALA A 60 -5.31 1.99 1.62
N VAL A 61 -6.04 1.80 0.53
CA VAL A 61 -5.67 2.28 -0.81
C VAL A 61 -6.83 3.06 -1.42
N ALA A 62 -6.51 4.10 -2.18
CA ALA A 62 -7.47 4.81 -3.00
C ALA A 62 -6.79 5.31 -4.28
N ARG A 63 -7.50 5.28 -5.41
CA ARG A 63 -6.99 5.86 -6.64
C ARG A 63 -7.02 7.39 -6.55
N GLY A 64 -5.95 8.03 -6.99
CA GLY A 64 -5.93 9.47 -7.21
C GLY A 64 -5.68 9.83 -8.66
N ASP A 65 -5.49 11.12 -8.88
CA ASP A 65 -5.21 11.67 -10.20
C ASP A 65 -3.82 11.28 -10.71
N ASP A 66 -3.57 11.52 -11.99
CA ASP A 66 -2.25 11.39 -12.63
C ASP A 66 -1.57 10.02 -12.42
N ASN A 67 -2.34 8.94 -12.48
CA ASN A 67 -1.86 7.56 -12.26
C ASN A 67 -1.16 7.38 -10.90
N LYS A 68 -1.69 8.01 -9.85
CA LYS A 68 -1.22 7.83 -8.48
C LYS A 68 -2.20 7.03 -7.63
N VAL A 69 -1.65 6.38 -6.62
CA VAL A 69 -2.39 5.71 -5.57
C VAL A 69 -2.07 6.40 -4.25
N HIS A 70 -3.09 6.73 -3.48
CA HIS A 70 -2.91 7.14 -2.10
C HIS A 70 -2.88 5.89 -1.24
N LEU A 71 -1.73 5.64 -0.62
CA LEU A 71 -1.49 4.51 0.25
C LEU A 71 -1.48 5.01 1.71
N ARG A 72 -2.24 4.35 2.58
CA ARG A 72 -2.20 4.54 4.04
C ARG A 72 -1.92 3.19 4.70
N VAL A 73 -1.02 3.18 5.67
CA VAL A 73 -0.63 1.99 6.41
C VAL A 73 -0.70 2.27 7.90
N ASP A 74 -1.57 1.54 8.57
CA ASP A 74 -1.65 1.50 10.02
C ASP A 74 -0.86 0.31 10.54
N ALA A 75 0.06 0.58 11.46
CA ALA A 75 1.02 -0.38 11.96
C ALA A 75 1.04 -0.41 13.49
N PRO A 76 1.21 -1.60 14.10
CA PRO A 76 1.37 -1.72 15.54
C PRO A 76 2.72 -1.14 16.02
N HIS A 77 2.87 -1.02 17.34
CA HIS A 77 4.10 -0.53 17.96
C HIS A 77 5.31 -1.36 17.49
N GLY A 78 6.40 -0.69 17.12
CA GLY A 78 7.67 -1.32 16.69
C GLY A 78 7.87 -1.38 15.17
N PHE A 79 6.80 -1.30 14.38
CA PHE A 79 6.86 -1.40 12.91
C PHE A 79 7.00 -0.05 12.20
N GLY A 80 6.72 1.05 12.90
CA GLY A 80 6.54 2.36 12.26
C GLY A 80 7.73 2.85 11.43
N ARG A 81 8.98 2.59 11.85
CA ARG A 81 10.17 2.99 11.06
C ARG A 81 10.33 2.17 9.79
N ALA A 82 10.01 0.87 9.82
CA ALA A 82 10.06 0.03 8.63
C ALA A 82 8.96 0.43 7.64
N VAL A 83 7.75 0.67 8.13
CA VAL A 83 6.63 1.15 7.31
C VAL A 83 6.92 2.54 6.72
N GLU A 84 7.47 3.47 7.50
CA GLU A 84 7.90 4.79 7.02
C GLU A 84 8.96 4.67 5.91
N ALA A 85 9.96 3.79 6.08
CA ALA A 85 11.00 3.59 5.08
C ALA A 85 10.44 3.02 3.78
N VAL A 86 9.59 1.98 3.84
CA VAL A 86 8.96 1.37 2.66
C VAL A 86 8.04 2.35 1.96
N THR A 87 7.12 2.99 2.69
CA THR A 87 6.19 3.99 2.11
C THR A 87 6.93 5.15 1.46
N ARG A 88 8.03 5.62 2.07
CA ARG A 88 8.89 6.65 1.47
C ARG A 88 9.59 6.13 0.21
N ALA A 89 10.14 4.93 0.22
CA ALA A 89 10.81 4.34 -0.93
C ALA A 89 9.84 4.21 -2.12
N CYS A 90 8.65 3.66 -1.86
CA CYS A 90 7.52 3.56 -2.77
C CYS A 90 7.07 4.88 -3.41
N ALA A 91 7.11 5.97 -2.64
CA ALA A 91 6.74 7.30 -3.12
C ALA A 91 7.86 7.98 -3.92
N THR A 92 9.12 7.61 -3.68
CA THR A 92 10.28 8.34 -4.18
C THR A 92 10.93 7.68 -5.39
N TYR A 93 11.02 6.35 -5.39
CA TYR A 93 11.78 5.59 -6.35
C TYR A 93 10.87 4.71 -7.20
N ARG A 94 11.29 4.43 -8.42
CA ARG A 94 10.71 3.33 -9.19
C ARG A 94 11.21 2.02 -8.59
N LEU A 95 10.29 1.17 -8.17
CA LEU A 95 10.63 -0.16 -7.69
C LEU A 95 10.74 -1.07 -8.93
N GLU A 96 11.90 -1.70 -9.09
CA GLU A 96 12.16 -2.67 -10.15
C GLU A 96 12.15 -4.07 -9.52
N ASP A 97 11.52 -5.02 -10.20
CA ASP A 97 11.57 -6.44 -9.82
C ASP A 97 12.96 -6.97 -10.16
N TYR A 98 13.67 -7.52 -9.16
CA TYR A 98 14.96 -8.20 -9.33
C TYR A 98 14.78 -9.71 -9.47
#